data_AF-A0AAV7HKE9-F1
#
_entry.id   AF-A0AAV7HKE9-F1
#
_cell.length_a   1.000
_cell.length_b   1.000
_cell.length_c   1.000
_cell.angle_alpha   90.00
_cell.angle_beta   90.00
_cell.angle_gamma   90.00
#
_symmetry.space_group_name_H-M   'P 1'
#
loop_
_entity.id
_entity.type
_entity.pdbx_description
1 polymer ?
#
loop_
_entity_poly.entity_id
_entity_poly.type
_entity_poly.pdbx_seq_one_letter_code
_entity_poly.pdbx_strand_id
1 'polypeptide(L)'
;MAVVAVLAASSSHLPTLSNAVTRRKSLPPPSSNNADCKTLDPLRLSPSLLSIKQCVPSAAPSTSHLLKHYARLASKLALTGRLHEFLMIAEGILTSDAINSVDSSRFISRIDAKLISGGIAAVIDDGRLEDVIDFLGRLDKLGIRPFFLLDSSAIKAIRDGCGRLMHHGSLEEFVRLMEIFAGYGLFIKDISDPGGTIKFLVEKCKPEMAVRFGIHIFPIHKMDKPFLFFNR
;
A
#
# COMPACT_ATOMS: atom_id res chain seq x y z
N MET A 1 35.73 8.80 -52.84
CA MET A 1 35.07 9.89 -53.58
C MET A 1 33.65 9.99 -53.09
N ALA A 2 33.28 11.14 -52.56
CA ALA A 2 31.95 11.46 -52.04
C ALA A 2 31.04 11.94 -53.17
N VAL A 3 29.78 11.52 -53.16
CA VAL A 3 28.68 12.28 -53.77
C VAL A 3 27.53 12.28 -52.77
N VAL A 4 27.26 13.48 -52.29
CA VAL A 4 26.13 13.91 -51.47
C VAL A 4 24.90 14.03 -52.36
N ALA A 5 23.74 13.57 -51.90
CA ALA A 5 22.44 14.02 -52.39
C ALA A 5 21.47 14.17 -51.23
N VAL A 6 20.65 15.22 -51.35
CA VAL A 6 20.05 16.04 -50.29
C VAL A 6 18.54 16.08 -50.53
N LEU A 7 17.79 16.09 -49.42
CA LEU A 7 16.42 16.58 -49.20
C LEU A 7 15.26 16.08 -50.10
N ALA A 8 14.24 15.52 -49.44
CA ALA A 8 12.86 15.96 -49.62
C ALA A 8 12.09 15.82 -48.30
N ALA A 9 11.64 16.96 -47.77
CA ALA A 9 10.66 17.07 -46.70
C ALA A 9 9.24 16.93 -47.28
N SER A 10 8.32 16.34 -46.52
CA SER A 10 6.88 16.55 -46.72
C SER A 10 6.16 16.57 -45.37
N SER A 11 5.90 17.81 -44.94
CA SER A 11 4.66 18.26 -44.28
C SER A 11 3.47 17.85 -45.16
N SER A 12 2.23 17.58 -44.73
CA SER A 12 1.37 17.98 -43.60
C SER A 12 0.22 16.95 -43.60
N HIS A 13 -0.61 16.76 -42.57
CA HIS A 13 -1.86 17.50 -42.39
C HIS A 13 -2.50 17.17 -41.03
N LEU A 14 -2.73 18.23 -40.26
CA LEU A 14 -3.69 18.33 -39.17
C LEU A 14 -5.12 18.16 -39.73
N PRO A 15 -6.05 17.55 -38.99
CA PRO A 15 -7.46 17.85 -39.13
C PRO A 15 -7.89 18.97 -38.18
N THR A 16 -8.72 19.81 -38.77
CA THR A 16 -9.26 21.09 -38.35
C THR A 16 -10.21 21.00 -37.16
N LEU A 17 -10.15 22.07 -36.36
CA LEU A 17 -11.12 22.57 -35.41
C LEU A 17 -12.58 22.44 -35.92
N SER A 18 -13.46 21.79 -35.17
CA SER A 18 -14.92 21.85 -35.37
C SER A 18 -15.58 22.50 -34.15
N ASN A 19 -16.11 23.70 -34.38
CA ASN A 19 -16.90 24.46 -33.43
C ASN A 19 -18.34 23.93 -33.41
N ALA A 20 -18.75 23.31 -32.30
CA ALA A 20 -20.15 23.10 -31.98
C ALA A 20 -20.50 23.85 -30.68
N VAL A 21 -21.00 25.06 -30.86
CA VAL A 21 -21.65 25.88 -29.85
C VAL A 21 -22.92 25.17 -29.39
N THR A 22 -22.97 24.69 -28.14
CA THR A 22 -24.24 24.46 -27.45
C THR A 22 -24.13 24.81 -25.96
N ARG A 23 -24.57 26.03 -25.66
CA ARG A 23 -25.37 26.44 -24.48
C ARG A 23 -24.86 26.04 -23.08
N ARG A 24 -24.07 26.94 -22.50
CA ARG A 24 -23.86 27.07 -21.04
C ARG A 24 -25.22 27.19 -20.33
N LYS A 25 -25.48 26.32 -19.34
CA LYS A 25 -26.58 26.47 -18.39
C LYS A 25 -25.99 27.05 -17.11
N SER A 26 -26.29 28.32 -16.87
CA SER A 26 -25.82 29.15 -15.77
C SER A 26 -26.38 28.69 -14.42
N LEU A 27 -25.49 28.70 -13.42
CA LEU A 27 -25.78 28.60 -11.98
C LEU A 27 -26.70 29.75 -11.53
N PRO A 28 -27.67 29.54 -10.63
CA PRO A 28 -28.48 30.63 -10.09
C PRO A 28 -27.71 31.45 -9.03
N PRO A 29 -27.91 32.78 -8.98
CA PRO A 29 -27.33 33.67 -7.96
C PRO A 29 -28.05 33.58 -6.60
N PRO A 30 -27.39 34.01 -5.50
CA PRO A 30 -27.99 34.05 -4.16
C PRO A 30 -29.04 35.17 -4.05
N SER A 31 -30.19 34.83 -3.46
CA SER A 31 -31.27 35.77 -3.16
C SER A 31 -30.87 36.72 -2.02
N SER A 32 -30.77 37.99 -2.37
CA SER A 32 -30.70 39.15 -1.48
C SER A 32 -32.12 39.49 -1.00
N ASN A 33 -32.31 39.62 0.32
CA ASN A 33 -33.44 40.32 0.92
C ASN A 33 -32.87 41.37 1.90
N ASN A 34 -33.03 42.64 1.55
CA ASN A 34 -32.80 43.80 2.41
C ASN A 34 -34.14 44.32 2.93
N ALA A 35 -34.24 44.54 4.24
CA ALA A 35 -35.03 45.51 5.02
C ALA A 35 -35.03 44.98 6.47
N ASP A 36 -34.62 45.68 7.52
CA ASP A 36 -34.72 47.10 7.82
C ASP A 36 -33.53 47.62 8.64
N CYS A 37 -33.09 48.84 8.30
CA CYS A 37 -32.22 49.65 9.14
C CYS A 37 -33.03 50.35 10.24
N LYS A 38 -32.64 50.14 11.50
CA LYS A 38 -32.81 51.15 12.56
C LYS A 38 -31.45 51.44 13.18
N THR A 39 -31.01 52.67 12.98
CA THR A 39 -29.78 53.29 13.50
C THR A 39 -29.93 53.69 14.98
N LEU A 40 -28.78 54.00 15.61
CA LEU A 40 -28.50 54.56 16.95
C LEU A 40 -28.06 53.48 17.97
N ASP A 41 -26.91 53.50 18.65
CA ASP A 41 -25.76 54.41 18.78
C ASP A 41 -24.55 53.59 19.32
N PRO A 42 -23.28 54.05 19.19
CA PRO A 42 -22.08 53.25 19.43
C PRO A 42 -21.41 53.56 20.77
N LEU A 43 -21.51 52.70 21.79
CA LEU A 43 -20.67 52.82 22.99
C LEU A 43 -20.35 51.49 23.70
N ARG A 44 -19.03 51.31 23.89
CA ARG A 44 -18.32 50.50 24.91
C ARG A 44 -18.01 49.02 24.63
N LEU A 45 -16.79 48.85 24.11
CA LEU A 45 -15.90 47.74 24.43
C LEU A 45 -15.82 47.52 25.96
N SER A 46 -16.03 46.28 26.40
CA SER A 46 -15.54 45.75 27.68
C SER A 46 -15.38 44.22 27.55
N PRO A 47 -14.15 43.67 27.72
CA PRO A 47 -13.93 42.24 27.64
C PRO A 47 -14.32 41.61 28.99
N SER A 48 -15.51 41.02 29.04
CA SER A 48 -15.92 40.25 30.22
C SER A 48 -15.29 38.87 30.16
N LEU A 49 -14.39 38.63 31.12
CA LEU A 49 -13.71 37.38 31.38
C LEU A 49 -14.71 36.22 31.46
N LEU A 50 -14.67 35.33 30.46
CA LEU A 50 -15.32 34.02 30.54
C LEU A 50 -14.57 33.19 31.59
N SER A 51 -15.07 33.28 32.83
CA SER A 51 -14.83 32.28 33.88
C SER A 51 -15.44 30.96 33.41
N ILE A 52 -14.67 30.19 32.65
CA ILE A 52 -14.97 28.80 32.37
C ILE A 52 -14.72 28.06 33.69
N LYS A 53 -15.80 27.85 34.45
CA LYS A 53 -15.84 26.84 35.49
C LYS A 53 -15.58 25.50 34.82
N GLN A 54 -14.36 24.99 34.94
CA GLN A 54 -14.00 23.62 34.60
C GLN A 54 -14.84 22.67 35.47
N CYS A 55 -15.98 22.25 34.94
CA CYS A 55 -16.67 21.06 35.42
C CYS A 55 -15.96 19.88 34.76
N VAL A 56 -14.92 19.35 35.41
CA VAL A 56 -14.28 18.09 35.00
C VAL A 56 -15.06 16.96 35.65
N PRO A 57 -15.76 16.16 34.84
CA PRO A 57 -15.69 14.72 35.02
C PRO A 57 -15.38 14.12 33.66
N SER A 58 -14.11 13.91 33.36
CA SER A 58 -13.76 13.02 32.26
C SER A 58 -12.46 12.34 32.63
N ALA A 59 -12.59 11.13 33.16
CA ALA A 59 -11.47 10.21 33.28
C ALA A 59 -10.84 10.11 31.88
N ALA A 60 -9.63 10.65 31.72
CA ALA A 60 -8.90 10.53 30.46
C ALA A 60 -8.92 9.05 30.05
N PRO A 61 -9.22 8.73 28.77
CA PRO A 61 -9.25 7.34 28.34
C PRO A 61 -7.89 6.73 28.67
N SER A 62 -7.89 5.60 29.37
CA SER A 62 -6.64 4.93 29.68
C SER A 62 -5.89 4.64 28.38
N THR A 63 -4.57 4.69 28.43
CA THR A 63 -3.69 4.39 27.28
C THR A 63 -4.12 3.08 26.63
N SER A 64 -4.48 2.07 27.43
CA SER A 64 -5.05 0.81 26.96
C SER A 64 -6.32 0.98 26.11
N HIS A 65 -7.30 1.79 26.50
CA HIS A 65 -8.50 2.03 25.68
C HIS A 65 -8.16 2.74 24.36
N LEU A 66 -7.22 3.70 24.40
CA LEU A 66 -6.78 4.44 23.24
C LEU A 66 -6.08 3.53 22.21
N LEU A 67 -5.14 2.70 22.65
CA LEU A 67 -4.44 1.73 21.79
C LEU A 67 -5.42 0.72 21.18
N LYS A 68 -6.41 0.26 21.94
CA LYS A 68 -7.47 -0.64 21.42
C LYS A 68 -8.31 0.06 20.35
N HIS A 69 -8.65 1.33 20.57
CA HIS A 69 -9.41 2.12 19.60
C HIS A 69 -8.64 2.26 18.28
N TYR A 70 -7.37 2.70 18.34
CA TYR A 70 -6.56 2.90 17.15
C TYR A 70 -6.22 1.60 16.42
N ALA A 71 -5.92 0.51 17.14
CA ALA A 71 -5.68 -0.80 16.51
C ALA A 71 -6.92 -1.27 15.73
N ARG A 72 -8.12 -1.11 16.32
CA ARG A 72 -9.39 -1.44 15.66
C ARG A 72 -9.66 -0.52 14.46
N LEU A 73 -9.38 0.77 14.58
CA LEU A 73 -9.56 1.73 13.47
C LEU A 73 -8.63 1.40 12.30
N ALA A 74 -7.35 1.20 12.57
CA ALA A 74 -6.36 0.81 11.57
C ALA A 74 -6.79 -0.48 10.88
N SER A 75 -7.14 -1.53 11.63
CA SER A 75 -7.57 -2.82 11.06
C SER A 75 -8.79 -2.69 10.13
N LYS A 76 -9.75 -1.82 10.46
CA LYS A 76 -10.91 -1.53 9.60
C LYS A 76 -10.53 -0.77 8.33
N LEU A 77 -9.57 0.15 8.40
CA LEU A 77 -9.07 0.83 7.21
C LEU A 77 -8.39 -0.16 6.27
N ALA A 78 -7.54 -1.04 6.82
CA ALA A 78 -6.90 -2.09 6.05
C ALA A 78 -7.93 -3.00 5.35
N LEU A 79 -9.00 -3.42 6.05
CA LEU A 79 -10.08 -4.21 5.44
C LEU A 79 -10.65 -3.55 4.17
N THR A 80 -10.77 -2.22 4.16
CA THR A 80 -11.28 -1.46 3.01
C THR A 80 -10.22 -1.17 1.94
N GLY A 81 -9.06 -1.83 2.00
CA GLY A 81 -7.92 -1.61 1.08
C GLY A 81 -7.16 -0.31 1.31
N ARG A 82 -7.44 0.42 2.40
CA ARG A 82 -6.79 1.68 2.78
C ARG A 82 -5.52 1.42 3.58
N LEU A 83 -4.56 0.77 2.92
CA LEU A 83 -3.30 0.30 3.52
C LEU A 83 -2.40 1.46 3.96
N HIS A 84 -2.41 2.58 3.22
CA HIS A 84 -1.63 3.76 3.57
C HIS A 84 -2.12 4.40 4.87
N GLU A 85 -3.43 4.55 5.05
CA GLU A 85 -4.00 5.14 6.26
C GLU A 85 -3.89 4.22 7.47
N PHE A 86 -3.88 2.90 7.26
CA PHE A 86 -3.43 1.97 8.29
C PHE A 86 -2.02 2.34 8.75
N LEU A 87 -1.08 2.51 7.81
CA LEU A 87 0.32 2.79 8.14
C LEU A 87 0.48 4.12 8.86
N MET A 88 -0.24 5.17 8.45
CA MET A 88 -0.22 6.46 9.13
C MET A 88 -0.60 6.35 10.61
N ILE A 89 -1.63 5.55 10.93
CA ILE A 89 -2.02 5.31 12.32
C ILE A 89 -0.96 4.48 13.05
N ALA A 90 -0.49 3.39 12.44
CA ALA A 90 0.49 2.52 13.06
C ALA A 90 1.80 3.27 13.33
N GLU A 91 2.30 4.03 12.37
CA GLU A 91 3.49 4.87 12.48
C GLU A 91 3.32 5.94 13.57
N GLY A 92 2.20 6.66 13.59
CA GLY A 92 1.93 7.67 14.60
C GLY A 92 1.85 7.12 16.03
N ILE A 93 1.46 5.86 16.20
CA ILE A 93 1.47 5.18 17.51
C ILE A 93 2.86 4.64 17.84
N LEU A 94 3.49 3.93 16.91
CA LEU A 94 4.74 3.19 17.17
C LEU A 94 5.98 4.09 17.22
N THR A 95 5.91 5.29 16.67
CA THR A 95 6.99 6.30 16.73
C THR A 95 6.76 7.39 17.77
N SER A 96 5.65 7.32 18.53
CA SER A 96 5.34 8.32 19.54
C SER A 96 6.24 8.18 20.77
N ASP A 97 6.92 9.26 21.16
CA ASP A 97 7.74 9.32 22.39
C ASP A 97 6.94 9.05 23.67
N ALA A 98 5.61 9.22 23.63
CA ALA A 98 4.73 8.95 24.77
C ALA A 98 4.44 7.45 24.99
N ILE A 99 4.82 6.59 24.04
CA ILE A 99 4.50 5.17 24.02
C ILE A 99 5.77 4.36 24.24
N ASN A 100 5.76 3.47 25.23
CA ASN A 100 6.88 2.58 25.51
C ASN A 100 6.74 1.26 24.71
N SER A 101 7.79 0.43 24.75
CA SER A 101 7.82 -0.88 24.07
C SER A 101 6.66 -1.83 24.46
N VAL A 102 6.18 -1.76 25.72
CA VAL A 102 5.04 -2.57 26.18
C VAL A 102 3.75 -2.12 25.51
N ASP A 103 3.56 -0.81 25.38
CA ASP A 103 2.38 -0.23 24.75
C ASP A 103 2.40 -0.44 23.22
N SER A 104 3.57 -0.39 22.58
CA SER A 104 3.74 -0.81 21.18
C SER A 104 3.33 -2.26 20.98
N SER A 105 3.78 -3.17 21.85
CA SER A 105 3.40 -4.59 21.81
C SER A 105 1.90 -4.80 22.03
N ARG A 106 1.27 -4.02 22.92
CA ARG A 106 -0.19 -4.03 23.14
C ARG A 106 -0.96 -3.51 21.94
N PHE A 107 -0.46 -2.51 21.23
CA PHE A 107 -1.06 -2.06 19.99
C PHE A 107 -1.00 -3.16 18.94
N ILE A 108 0.18 -3.72 18.70
CA ILE A 108 0.41 -4.75 17.67
C ILE A 108 -0.46 -5.98 17.92
N SER A 109 -0.51 -6.47 19.16
CA SER A 109 -1.35 -7.64 19.53
C SER A 109 -2.86 -7.43 19.38
N ARG A 110 -3.32 -6.18 19.18
CA ARG A 110 -4.74 -5.84 18.97
C ARG A 110 -5.09 -5.55 17.52
N ILE A 111 -4.09 -5.57 16.64
CA ILE A 111 -4.30 -5.51 15.21
C ILE A 111 -5.00 -6.81 14.78
N ASP A 112 -6.09 -6.67 14.02
CA ASP A 112 -6.84 -7.81 13.53
C ASP A 112 -6.25 -8.28 12.20
N ALA A 113 -5.42 -9.32 12.27
CA ALA A 113 -4.76 -9.92 11.10
C ALA A 113 -5.77 -10.40 10.04
N LYS A 114 -6.97 -10.86 10.44
CA LYS A 114 -7.98 -11.33 9.48
C LYS A 114 -8.54 -10.18 8.66
N LEU A 115 -8.76 -9.02 9.29
CA LEU A 115 -9.20 -7.82 8.58
C LEU A 115 -8.14 -7.31 7.61
N ILE A 116 -6.87 -7.32 8.03
CA ILE A 116 -5.77 -6.93 7.16
C ILE A 116 -5.61 -7.89 6.00
N SER A 117 -5.63 -9.20 6.26
CA SER A 117 -5.52 -10.23 5.22
C SER A 117 -6.62 -10.10 4.16
N GLY A 118 -7.87 -9.89 4.58
CA GLY A 118 -8.98 -9.64 3.67
C GLY A 118 -8.79 -8.37 2.83
N GLY A 119 -8.29 -7.31 3.45
CA GLY A 119 -7.93 -6.06 2.77
C GLY A 119 -6.82 -6.22 1.73
N ILE A 120 -5.75 -6.93 2.09
CA ILE A 120 -4.65 -7.26 1.19
C ILE A 120 -5.14 -8.05 -0.02
N ALA A 121 -5.97 -9.07 0.21
CA ALA A 121 -6.54 -9.86 -0.88
C ALA A 121 -7.34 -8.97 -1.84
N ALA A 122 -8.22 -8.11 -1.32
CA ALA A 122 -8.99 -7.17 -2.14
C ALA A 122 -8.10 -6.22 -2.96
N VAL A 123 -7.03 -5.67 -2.37
CA VAL A 123 -6.08 -4.78 -3.07
C VAL A 123 -5.35 -5.52 -4.21
N ILE A 124 -5.00 -6.79 -4.03
CA ILE A 124 -4.36 -7.60 -5.08
C ILE A 124 -5.35 -7.95 -6.19
N ASP A 125 -6.61 -8.22 -5.84
CA ASP A 125 -7.68 -8.47 -6.80
C ASP A 125 -7.97 -7.22 -7.65
N ASP A 126 -7.80 -6.01 -7.10
CA ASP A 126 -7.80 -4.74 -7.84
C ASP A 126 -6.56 -4.55 -8.74
N GLY A 127 -5.62 -5.50 -8.77
CA GLY A 127 -4.39 -5.43 -9.55
C GLY A 127 -3.26 -4.61 -8.92
N ARG A 128 -3.40 -4.20 -7.65
CA ARG A 128 -2.46 -3.31 -6.96
C ARG A 128 -1.47 -4.09 -6.08
N LEU A 129 -0.78 -5.06 -6.67
CA LEU A 129 0.20 -5.89 -5.95
C LEU A 129 1.37 -5.06 -5.39
N GLU A 130 1.82 -4.02 -6.11
CA GLU A 130 2.89 -3.13 -5.67
C GLU A 130 2.54 -2.37 -4.38
N ASP A 131 1.30 -1.89 -4.24
CA ASP A 131 0.80 -1.23 -3.03
C ASP A 131 0.94 -2.16 -1.81
N VAL A 132 0.68 -3.46 -2.00
CA VAL A 132 0.83 -4.46 -0.93
C VAL A 132 2.29 -4.65 -0.57
N ILE A 133 3.20 -4.69 -1.55
CA ILE A 133 4.63 -4.86 -1.29
C ILE A 133 5.20 -3.67 -0.51
N ASP A 134 4.87 -2.44 -0.91
CA ASP A 134 5.24 -1.25 -0.14
C ASP A 134 4.68 -1.32 1.29
N PHE A 135 3.41 -1.73 1.40
CA PHE A 135 2.76 -1.89 2.69
C PHE A 135 3.48 -2.88 3.61
N LEU A 136 3.82 -4.09 3.12
CA LEU A 136 4.54 -5.09 3.90
C LEU A 136 5.95 -4.61 4.26
N GLY A 137 6.65 -3.93 3.36
CA GLY A 137 7.97 -3.36 3.64
C GLY A 137 7.94 -2.27 4.71
N ARG A 138 6.91 -1.41 4.71
CA ARG A 138 6.73 -0.39 5.74
C ARG A 138 6.31 -0.99 7.09
N LEU A 139 5.48 -2.03 7.09
CA LEU A 139 5.15 -2.79 8.30
C LEU A 139 6.39 -3.40 8.96
N ASP A 140 7.24 -4.03 8.17
CA ASP A 140 8.46 -4.66 8.67
C ASP A 140 9.40 -3.64 9.32
N LYS A 141 9.54 -2.46 8.71
CA LYS A 141 10.28 -1.31 9.29
C LYS A 141 9.67 -0.80 10.60
N LEU A 142 8.35 -0.91 10.77
CA LEU A 142 7.65 -0.58 12.02
C LEU A 142 7.74 -1.69 13.08
N GLY A 143 8.46 -2.78 12.79
CA GLY A 143 8.61 -3.94 13.68
C GLY A 143 7.39 -4.88 13.69
N ILE A 144 6.45 -4.71 12.76
CA ILE A 144 5.31 -5.60 12.58
C ILE A 144 5.68 -6.63 11.51
N ARG A 145 5.93 -7.88 11.91
CA ARG A 145 6.34 -8.91 10.94
C ARG A 145 5.21 -9.20 9.93
N PRO A 146 5.43 -8.98 8.62
CA PRO A 146 4.40 -9.14 7.59
C PRO A 146 3.70 -10.50 7.61
N PHE A 147 4.46 -11.58 7.79
CA PHE A 147 3.94 -12.95 7.79
C PHE A 147 2.80 -13.18 8.80
N PHE A 148 2.78 -12.47 9.94
CA PHE A 148 1.71 -12.64 10.94
C PHE A 148 0.36 -12.05 10.51
N LEU A 149 0.33 -11.22 9.47
CA LEU A 149 -0.88 -10.56 8.98
C LEU A 149 -1.48 -11.26 7.77
N LEU A 150 -0.81 -12.30 7.25
CA LEU A 150 -1.22 -12.99 6.03
C LEU A 150 -1.83 -14.34 6.40
N ASP A 151 -3.13 -14.48 6.19
CA ASP A 151 -3.81 -15.78 6.26
C ASP A 151 -3.84 -16.45 4.87
N SER A 152 -4.47 -17.62 4.80
CA SER A 152 -4.59 -18.38 3.55
C SER A 152 -5.24 -17.60 2.41
N SER A 153 -6.12 -16.63 2.70
CA SER A 153 -6.77 -15.80 1.69
C SER A 153 -5.78 -14.83 1.06
N ALA A 154 -5.01 -14.10 1.86
CA ALA A 154 -3.99 -13.20 1.33
C ALA A 154 -2.88 -13.97 0.61
N ILE A 155 -2.44 -15.12 1.16
CA ILE A 155 -1.43 -15.95 0.49
C ILE A 155 -1.93 -16.44 -0.86
N LYS A 156 -3.20 -16.84 -0.96
CA LYS A 156 -3.81 -17.21 -2.24
C LYS A 156 -3.83 -16.02 -3.21
N ALA A 157 -4.24 -14.84 -2.75
CA ALA A 157 -4.27 -13.64 -3.60
C ALA A 157 -2.86 -13.27 -4.09
N ILE A 158 -1.83 -13.33 -3.22
CA ILE A 158 -0.43 -13.11 -3.59
C ILE A 158 0.01 -14.13 -4.65
N ARG A 159 -0.27 -15.42 -4.45
CA ARG A 159 -0.01 -16.48 -5.44
C ARG A 159 -0.64 -16.15 -6.79
N ASP A 160 -1.91 -15.80 -6.80
CA ASP A 160 -2.65 -15.51 -8.03
C ASP A 160 -2.08 -14.25 -8.72
N GLY A 161 -1.75 -13.21 -7.94
CA GLY A 161 -1.10 -11.98 -8.44
C GLY A 161 0.30 -12.25 -9.04
N CYS A 162 1.12 -13.04 -8.35
CA CYS A 162 2.44 -13.43 -8.84
C CYS A 162 2.35 -14.35 -10.06
N GLY A 163 1.36 -15.25 -10.12
CA GLY A 163 1.10 -16.09 -11.29
C GLY A 163 0.76 -15.25 -12.53
N ARG A 164 -0.08 -14.22 -12.37
CA ARG A 164 -0.37 -13.26 -13.44
C ARG A 164 0.90 -12.55 -13.92
N LEU A 165 1.75 -12.11 -13.00
CA LEU A 165 3.01 -11.44 -13.32
C LEU A 165 3.99 -12.39 -14.05
N MET A 166 4.07 -13.66 -13.64
CA MET A 166 4.93 -14.67 -14.27
C MET A 166 4.50 -14.97 -15.71
N HIS A 167 3.19 -15.02 -16.00
CA HIS A 167 2.69 -15.38 -17.32
C HIS A 167 2.53 -14.21 -18.28
N HIS A 168 2.23 -13.01 -17.77
CA HIS A 168 1.87 -11.85 -18.58
C HIS A 168 2.78 -10.64 -18.39
N GLY A 169 3.64 -10.66 -17.37
CA GLY A 169 4.49 -9.54 -17.00
C GLY A 169 5.98 -9.82 -17.15
N SER A 170 6.76 -9.06 -16.40
CA SER A 170 8.22 -9.17 -16.37
C SER A 170 8.66 -10.32 -15.46
N LEU A 171 9.43 -11.25 -16.01
CA LEU A 171 10.04 -12.34 -15.22
C LEU A 171 11.03 -11.81 -14.18
N GLU A 172 11.71 -10.69 -14.49
CA GLU A 172 12.60 -10.00 -13.56
C GLU A 172 11.84 -9.53 -12.32
N GLU A 173 10.70 -8.88 -12.56
CA GLU A 173 9.80 -8.38 -11.51
C GLU A 173 9.30 -9.55 -10.68
N PHE A 174 8.80 -10.62 -11.32
CA PHE A 174 8.36 -11.82 -10.63
C PHE A 174 9.43 -12.39 -9.71
N VAL A 175 10.65 -12.61 -10.20
CA VAL A 175 11.73 -13.15 -9.37
C VAL A 175 12.03 -12.19 -8.22
N ARG A 176 12.15 -10.88 -8.48
CA ARG A 176 12.37 -9.85 -7.45
C ARG A 176 11.30 -9.93 -6.34
N LEU A 177 10.04 -10.12 -6.70
CA LEU A 177 8.95 -10.28 -5.71
C LEU A 177 9.14 -11.52 -4.86
N MET A 178 9.56 -12.65 -5.45
CA MET A 178 9.86 -13.86 -4.68
C MET A 178 10.98 -13.60 -3.66
N GLU A 179 12.01 -12.85 -4.02
CA GLU A 179 13.09 -12.49 -3.07
C GLU A 179 12.56 -11.62 -1.92
N ILE A 180 11.70 -10.65 -2.25
CA ILE A 180 11.07 -9.78 -1.25
C ILE A 180 10.20 -10.60 -0.29
N PHE A 181 9.35 -11.49 -0.81
CA PHE A 181 8.51 -12.35 0.01
C PHE A 181 9.31 -13.33 0.87
N ALA A 182 10.41 -13.88 0.35
CA ALA A 182 11.35 -14.68 1.13
C ALA A 182 11.95 -13.85 2.27
N GLY A 183 12.33 -12.59 2.00
CA GLY A 183 12.83 -11.64 3.00
C GLY A 183 11.83 -11.36 4.13
N TYR A 184 10.53 -11.36 3.84
CA TYR A 184 9.47 -11.25 4.84
C TYR A 184 9.13 -12.57 5.56
N GLY A 185 9.83 -13.65 5.24
CA GLY A 185 9.65 -14.97 5.86
C GLY A 185 8.50 -15.80 5.28
N LEU A 186 7.97 -15.44 4.11
CA LEU A 186 7.00 -16.30 3.42
C LEU A 186 7.71 -17.47 2.76
N PHE A 187 7.08 -18.64 2.80
CA PHE A 187 7.60 -19.80 2.07
C PHE A 187 7.25 -19.66 0.59
N ILE A 188 8.27 -19.63 -0.27
CA ILE A 188 8.09 -19.47 -1.73
C ILE A 188 7.23 -20.57 -2.34
N LYS A 189 7.31 -21.80 -1.80
CA LYS A 189 6.43 -22.91 -2.19
C LYS A 189 4.94 -22.66 -1.96
N ASP A 190 4.59 -21.73 -1.06
CA ASP A 190 3.20 -21.36 -0.79
C ASP A 190 2.71 -20.31 -1.81
N ILE A 191 3.61 -19.67 -2.55
CA ILE A 191 3.33 -18.63 -3.54
C ILE A 191 3.49 -19.15 -4.97
N SER A 192 4.47 -20.01 -5.26
CA SER A 192 4.71 -20.57 -6.59
C SER A 192 5.24 -21.99 -6.50
N ASP A 193 5.03 -22.81 -7.54
CA ASP A 193 5.63 -24.13 -7.65
C ASP A 193 7.12 -24.01 -8.05
N PRO A 194 8.07 -24.33 -7.16
CA PRO A 194 9.50 -24.16 -7.43
C PRO A 194 9.99 -24.87 -8.70
N GLY A 195 9.59 -26.13 -8.88
CA GLY A 195 10.04 -26.97 -9.99
C GLY A 195 9.51 -26.46 -11.33
N GLY A 196 8.20 -26.20 -11.39
CA GLY A 196 7.54 -25.62 -12.56
C GLY A 196 8.08 -24.23 -12.91
N THR A 197 8.31 -23.37 -11.92
CA THR A 197 8.86 -22.03 -12.16
C THR A 197 10.28 -22.08 -12.70
N ILE A 198 11.17 -22.91 -12.14
CA ILE A 198 12.54 -23.06 -12.65
C ILE A 198 12.51 -23.56 -14.10
N LYS A 199 11.72 -24.59 -14.37
CA LYS A 199 11.54 -25.13 -15.74
C LYS A 199 11.06 -24.05 -16.70
N PHE A 200 10.04 -23.28 -16.31
CA PHE A 200 9.49 -22.20 -17.12
C PHE A 200 10.52 -21.09 -17.41
N LEU A 201 11.32 -20.67 -16.43
CA LEU A 201 12.37 -19.66 -16.62
C LEU A 201 13.46 -20.14 -17.59
N VAL A 202 13.87 -21.41 -17.50
CA VAL A 202 14.83 -22.01 -18.43
C VAL A 202 14.26 -22.09 -19.85
N GLU A 203 12.99 -22.52 -19.99
CA GLU A 203 12.30 -22.58 -21.29
C GLU A 203 12.14 -21.20 -21.94
N LYS A 204 12.06 -20.13 -21.13
CA LYS A 204 12.07 -18.74 -21.61
C LYS A 204 13.47 -18.19 -21.90
N CYS A 205 14.50 -19.03 -21.91
CA CYS A 205 15.89 -18.64 -22.09
C CYS A 205 16.38 -17.58 -21.08
N LYS A 206 15.93 -17.70 -19.81
CA LYS A 206 16.32 -16.83 -18.68
C LYS A 206 17.01 -17.63 -17.55
N PRO A 207 18.15 -18.30 -17.82
CA PRO A 207 18.83 -19.14 -16.84
C PRO A 207 19.32 -18.35 -15.61
N GLU A 208 19.70 -17.09 -15.75
CA GLU A 208 20.12 -16.22 -14.65
C GLU A 208 19.01 -16.00 -13.63
N MET A 209 17.77 -15.85 -14.11
CA MET A 209 16.58 -15.69 -13.27
C MET A 209 16.24 -16.99 -12.54
N ALA A 210 16.41 -18.13 -13.22
CA ALA A 210 16.19 -19.44 -12.62
C ALA A 210 17.15 -19.71 -11.45
N VAL A 211 18.44 -19.35 -11.61
CA VAL A 211 19.44 -19.45 -10.53
C VAL A 211 19.05 -18.56 -9.36
N ARG A 212 18.71 -17.29 -9.63
CA ARG A 212 18.33 -16.32 -8.58
C ARG A 212 17.11 -16.78 -7.80
N PHE A 213 16.07 -17.25 -8.50
CA PHE A 213 14.88 -17.83 -7.87
C PHE A 213 15.20 -19.07 -7.03
N GLY A 214 16.06 -19.97 -7.53
CA GLY A 214 16.48 -21.19 -6.82
C GLY A 214 17.14 -20.94 -5.46
N ILE A 215 17.94 -19.88 -5.32
CA ILE A 215 18.61 -19.52 -4.06
C ILE A 215 17.61 -19.27 -2.92
N HIS A 216 16.44 -18.70 -3.22
CA HIS A 216 15.42 -18.38 -2.21
C HIS A 216 14.54 -19.58 -1.82
N ILE A 217 14.56 -20.65 -2.62
CA ILE A 217 13.82 -21.89 -2.33
C ILE A 217 14.63 -22.80 -1.40
N PHE A 218 15.94 -22.85 -1.61
CA PHE A 218 16.86 -23.67 -0.84
C PHE A 218 17.69 -22.77 0.06
N PRO A 219 17.33 -22.57 1.34
CA PRO A 219 18.23 -21.86 2.25
C PRO A 219 19.56 -22.60 2.29
N ILE A 220 20.59 -21.98 1.71
CA ILE A 220 21.94 -22.55 1.54
C ILE A 220 22.58 -22.88 2.91
N HIS A 221 21.98 -22.46 4.02
CA HIS A 221 22.47 -22.69 5.38
C HIS A 221 22.10 -24.05 6.03
N LYS A 222 21.53 -25.00 5.28
CA LYS A 222 21.34 -26.41 5.72
C LYS A 222 21.86 -27.45 4.73
N MET A 223 22.94 -27.16 4.01
CA MET A 223 23.63 -28.14 3.16
C MET A 223 24.99 -28.50 3.75
N ASP A 224 24.99 -29.16 4.91
CA ASP A 224 26.18 -29.83 5.47
C ASP A 224 26.45 -31.21 4.84
N LYS A 225 25.93 -31.44 3.63
CA LYS A 225 26.29 -32.60 2.80
C LYS A 225 26.39 -32.16 1.34
N PRO A 226 27.55 -32.34 0.68
CA PRO A 226 27.66 -32.05 -0.74
C PRO A 226 26.80 -33.05 -1.53
N PHE A 227 25.84 -32.52 -2.29
CA PHE A 227 25.14 -33.26 -3.33
C PHE A 227 26.12 -33.56 -4.47
N LEU A 228 26.77 -34.72 -4.38
CA LEU A 228 27.31 -35.42 -5.54
C LEU A 228 26.14 -36.09 -6.26
N PHE A 229 25.51 -35.41 -7.21
CA PHE A 229 24.75 -36.07 -8.26
C PHE A 229 24.88 -35.29 -9.58
N PHE A 230 25.97 -35.60 -10.30
CA PHE A 230 26.02 -35.59 -11.75
C PHE A 230 26.86 -36.79 -12.20
N ASN A 231 26.19 -37.92 -12.39
CA ASN A 231 26.55 -38.98 -13.35
C ASN A 231 25.61 -40.18 -13.17
N ARG A 232 24.52 -40.23 -13.95
CA ARG A 232 24.26 -41.31 -14.90
C ARG A 232 23.01 -41.00 -15.73
#